data_AF-A0AAW0XB82-F1
#
_entry.id   AF-A0AAW0XB82-F1
#
_cell.length_a   1.000
_cell.length_b   1.000
_cell.length_c   1.000
_cell.angle_alpha   90.00
_cell.angle_beta   90.00
_cell.angle_gamma   90.00
#
_symmetry.space_group_name_H-M   'P 1'
#
loop_
_entity.id
_entity.type
_entity.pdbx_description
1 polymer ?
#
loop_
_entity_poly.entity_id
_entity_poly.type
_entity_poly.pdbx_seq_one_letter_code
_entity_poly.pdbx_strand_id
1 'polypeptide(L)'
;MHCFYPGDLYAFTRKPLFIVVDSDNSPVFANMPHYFGQPLVVLMSAQDIPPQFHDQHHRGNLFTLFLHSPLMGMCLVSSLCDVPMNLWEKCQTLVDRFISEASRLVTRGRNVDPSFLQFFGDDFLRLLTL
;
A
#
# COMPACT_ATOMS: atom_id res chain seq x y z
N MET A 1 -20.46 19.96 3.72
CA MET A 1 -19.70 18.83 3.14
C MET A 1 -19.08 18.09 4.31
N HIS A 2 -19.45 16.83 4.55
CA HIS A 2 -18.89 16.02 5.63
C HIS A 2 -17.72 15.23 5.03
N CYS A 3 -16.50 15.54 5.44
CA CYS A 3 -15.29 14.85 5.01
C CYS A 3 -14.74 14.02 6.17
N PHE A 4 -14.04 12.95 5.84
CA PHE A 4 -13.34 12.13 6.82
C PHE A 4 -11.96 12.72 7.09
N TYR A 5 -11.67 13.06 8.34
CA TYR A 5 -10.42 13.71 8.74
C TYR A 5 -9.55 12.76 9.58
N PRO A 6 -8.22 12.97 9.60
CA PRO A 6 -7.33 12.23 10.48
C PRO A 6 -7.77 12.25 11.96
N GLY A 7 -8.34 13.38 12.41
CA GLY A 7 -8.86 13.56 13.76
C GLY A 7 -9.98 12.59 14.14
N ASP A 8 -10.76 12.14 13.17
CA ASP A 8 -11.85 11.18 13.39
C ASP A 8 -11.31 9.79 13.78
N LEU A 9 -10.06 9.51 13.43
CA LEU A 9 -9.40 8.23 13.73
C LEU A 9 -8.63 8.24 15.06
N TYR A 10 -8.45 9.39 15.72
CA TYR A 10 -7.62 9.48 16.92
C TYR A 10 -8.07 8.54 18.03
N ALA A 11 -9.39 8.37 18.22
CA ALA A 11 -9.90 7.46 19.23
C ALA A 11 -9.48 5.99 19.00
N PHE A 12 -9.27 5.59 17.74
CA PHE A 12 -8.88 4.24 17.32
C PHE A 12 -7.38 3.99 17.44
N THR A 13 -6.55 5.04 17.43
CA THR A 13 -5.10 4.95 17.66
C THR A 13 -4.71 4.55 19.10
N ARG A 14 -5.69 4.27 19.97
CA ARG A 14 -5.49 3.62 21.28
C ARG A 14 -5.15 2.13 21.19
N LYS A 15 -5.24 1.56 19.99
CA LYS A 15 -4.78 0.21 19.64
C LYS A 15 -3.90 0.29 18.38
N PRO A 16 -3.09 -0.74 18.07
CA PRO A 16 -2.41 -0.81 16.78
C PRO A 16 -3.40 -0.61 15.64
N LEU A 17 -3.12 0.34 14.75
CA LEU A 17 -3.99 0.70 13.64
C LEU A 17 -3.22 0.72 12.32
N PHE A 18 -3.76 0.05 11.31
CA PHE A 18 -3.25 0.04 9.94
C PHE A 18 -4.31 0.67 9.03
N ILE A 19 -3.94 1.66 8.24
CA ILE A 19 -4.86 2.43 7.40
C ILE A 19 -4.35 2.45 5.97
N VAL A 20 -5.24 2.16 5.02
CA VAL A 20 -5.03 2.40 3.59
C VAL A 20 -5.95 3.55 3.19
N VAL A 21 -5.37 4.68 2.79
CA VAL A 21 -6.11 5.87 2.38
C VAL A 21 -6.03 6.01 0.87
N ASP A 22 -7.03 5.47 0.18
CA ASP A 22 -7.16 5.58 -1.28
C ASP A 22 -7.90 6.88 -1.66
N SER A 23 -7.14 7.98 -1.75
CA SER A 23 -7.67 9.31 -2.11
C SER A 23 -6.55 10.24 -2.59
N ASP A 24 -6.88 11.13 -3.50
CA ASP A 24 -6.09 12.30 -3.90
C ASP A 24 -5.71 13.23 -2.74
N ASN A 25 -6.57 13.29 -1.71
CA ASN A 25 -6.31 14.04 -0.48
C ASN A 25 -5.69 13.18 0.64
N SER A 26 -5.22 11.96 0.35
CA SER A 26 -4.55 11.09 1.33
C SER A 26 -3.36 11.72 2.08
N PRO A 27 -2.58 12.68 1.54
CA PRO A 27 -1.44 13.27 2.26
C PRO A 27 -1.80 13.96 3.58
N VAL A 28 -3.06 14.34 3.79
CA VAL A 28 -3.49 14.92 5.07
C VAL A 28 -3.33 13.95 6.25
N PHE A 29 -3.23 12.65 5.98
CA PHE A 29 -2.99 11.60 6.99
C PHE A 29 -1.50 11.35 7.29
N ALA A 30 -0.56 11.98 6.56
CA ALA A 30 0.87 11.72 6.70
C ALA A 30 1.42 12.05 8.10
N ASN A 31 0.84 13.05 8.76
CA ASN A 31 1.32 13.58 10.03
C ASN A 31 0.37 13.23 11.19
N MET A 32 -0.24 12.04 11.15
CA MET A 32 -1.08 11.59 12.26
C MET A 32 -0.26 11.53 13.57
N PRO A 33 -0.70 12.22 14.63
CA PRO A 33 0.01 12.24 15.91
C PRO A 33 -0.07 10.89 16.64
N HIS A 34 1.05 10.45 17.21
CA HIS A 34 1.16 9.22 18.01
C HIS A 34 0.74 9.44 19.47
N TYR A 35 -0.50 9.86 19.72
CA TYR A 35 -0.96 10.24 21.07
C TYR A 35 -0.85 9.13 22.13
N PHE A 36 -0.98 7.87 21.74
CA PHE A 36 -1.07 6.73 22.67
C PHE A 36 0.14 5.79 22.60
N GLY A 37 1.17 6.13 21.80
CA GLY A 37 2.36 5.30 21.61
C GLY A 37 2.08 3.91 21.02
N GLN A 38 0.91 3.71 20.42
CA GLN A 38 0.57 2.48 19.71
C GLN A 38 1.09 2.55 18.26
N PRO A 39 1.42 1.40 17.66
CA PRO A 39 1.79 1.31 16.26
C PRO A 39 0.73 1.90 15.33
N LEU A 40 1.20 2.71 14.39
CA LEU A 40 0.36 3.29 13.35
C LEU A 40 1.10 3.17 12.02
N VAL A 41 0.46 2.55 11.04
CA VAL A 41 0.92 2.57 9.64
C VAL A 41 -0.19 3.16 8.78
N VAL A 42 0.14 4.19 8.02
CA VAL A 42 -0.76 4.83 7.07
C VAL A 42 -0.15 4.73 5.68
N LEU A 43 -0.76 3.92 4.83
CA LEU A 43 -0.42 3.87 3.41
C LEU A 43 -1.33 4.85 2.66
N MET A 44 -0.72 5.71 1.86
CA MET A 44 -1.38 6.82 1.17
C MET A 44 -1.16 6.68 -0.34
N SER A 45 -2.17 7.06 -1.13
CA SER A 45 -2.02 7.14 -2.58
C SER A 45 -0.86 8.08 -2.97
N ALA A 46 -0.18 7.75 -4.06
CA ALA A 46 0.85 8.62 -4.62
C ALA A 46 0.25 9.97 -5.06
N GLN A 47 0.97 11.06 -4.79
CA GLN A 47 0.57 12.40 -5.26
C GLN A 47 0.88 12.59 -6.74
N ASP A 48 1.98 12.01 -7.20
CA ASP A 48 2.45 12.10 -8.57
C ASP A 48 2.16 10.77 -9.27
N ILE A 49 1.18 10.78 -10.18
CA ILE A 49 0.89 9.67 -11.08
C ILE A 49 1.09 10.12 -12.53
N PRO A 50 1.37 9.20 -13.47
CA PRO A 50 1.50 9.59 -14.87
C PRO A 50 0.21 10.25 -15.40
N PRO A 51 0.28 11.30 -16.24
CA PRO A 51 -0.88 12.08 -16.69
C PRO A 51 -2.05 11.25 -17.22
N GLN A 52 -1.75 10.14 -17.90
CA GLN A 52 -2.73 9.21 -18.45
C GLN A 52 -3.62 8.48 -17.40
N PHE A 53 -3.29 8.60 -16.11
CA PHE A 53 -4.02 7.97 -15.01
C PHE A 53 -4.76 8.97 -14.10
N HIS A 54 -4.67 10.29 -14.33
CA HIS A 54 -5.31 11.28 -13.48
C HIS A 54 -6.85 11.17 -13.45
N ASP A 55 -7.49 10.94 -14.60
CA ASP A 55 -8.97 10.96 -14.71
C ASP A 55 -9.64 9.58 -14.52
N GLN A 56 -8.89 8.57 -14.04
CA GLN A 56 -9.39 7.19 -13.94
C GLN A 56 -10.18 6.88 -12.66
N HIS A 57 -10.77 7.88 -12.00
CA HIS A 57 -11.51 7.69 -10.73
C HIS A 57 -12.60 6.59 -10.78
N HIS A 58 -13.20 6.33 -11.95
CA HIS A 58 -14.19 5.27 -12.12
C HIS A 58 -13.61 3.83 -12.17
N ARG A 59 -12.28 3.68 -12.29
CA ARG A 59 -11.58 2.39 -12.44
C ARG A 59 -10.79 1.98 -11.20
N GLY A 60 -10.86 2.76 -10.12
CA GLY A 60 -10.03 2.60 -8.94
C GLY A 60 -8.66 3.26 -9.08
N ASN A 61 -7.89 3.30 -8.00
CA ASN A 61 -6.58 3.95 -7.96
C ASN A 61 -5.47 2.96 -8.32
N LEU A 62 -4.42 3.44 -9.00
CA LEU A 62 -3.19 2.68 -9.22
C LEU A 62 -2.61 2.17 -7.90
N PHE A 63 -2.66 2.99 -6.85
CA PHE A 63 -2.14 2.62 -5.54
C PHE A 63 -2.73 1.30 -5.01
N THR A 64 -4.07 1.20 -4.95
CA THR A 64 -4.73 -0.02 -4.47
C THR A 64 -4.62 -1.17 -5.45
N LEU A 65 -4.49 -0.91 -6.75
CA LEU A 65 -4.17 -1.94 -7.74
C LEU A 65 -2.80 -2.58 -7.48
N PHE A 66 -1.77 -1.78 -7.20
CA PHE A 66 -0.43 -2.30 -6.87
C PHE A 66 -0.44 -3.09 -5.56
N LEU A 67 -1.17 -2.63 -4.53
CA LEU A 67 -1.32 -3.38 -3.28
C LEU A 67 -2.04 -4.73 -3.47
N HIS A 68 -3.00 -4.80 -4.40
CA HIS A 68 -3.75 -6.03 -4.67
C HIS A 68 -3.02 -6.98 -5.63
N SER A 69 -2.40 -6.44 -6.69
CA SER A 69 -1.69 -7.20 -7.70
C SER A 69 -0.59 -6.34 -8.36
N PRO A 70 0.65 -6.41 -7.85
CA PRO A 70 1.78 -5.68 -8.43
C PRO A 70 1.99 -5.99 -9.91
N LEU A 71 1.79 -7.26 -10.31
CA LEU A 71 1.93 -7.68 -11.70
C LEU A 71 0.90 -7.00 -12.62
N MET A 72 -0.37 -6.95 -12.19
CA MET A 72 -1.41 -6.24 -12.95
C MET A 72 -1.13 -4.73 -13.01
N GLY A 73 -0.67 -4.14 -11.90
CA GLY A 73 -0.24 -2.74 -11.86
C GLY A 73 0.86 -2.46 -12.88
N MET A 74 1.89 -3.31 -12.94
CA MET A 74 2.98 -3.22 -13.91
C MET A 74 2.49 -3.37 -15.35
N CYS A 75 1.60 -4.31 -15.62
CA CYS A 75 0.99 -4.46 -16.95
C CYS A 75 0.22 -3.20 -17.36
N LEU A 76 -0.62 -2.66 -16.47
CA LEU A 76 -1.42 -1.47 -16.73
C LEU A 76 -0.54 -0.24 -17.03
N VAL A 77 0.47 0.05 -16.21
CA VAL A 77 1.35 1.21 -16.44
C VAL A 77 2.23 1.05 -17.69
N SER A 78 2.50 -0.20 -18.08
CA SER A 78 3.25 -0.54 -19.30
C SER A 78 2.37 -0.69 -20.55
N SER A 79 1.05 -0.42 -20.46
CA SER A 79 0.08 -0.62 -21.54
C SER A 79 0.05 -2.05 -22.12
N LEU A 80 0.30 -3.05 -21.27
CA LEU A 80 0.22 -4.46 -21.62
C LEU A 80 -1.15 -5.02 -21.23
N CYS A 81 -2.00 -5.31 -22.21
CA CYS A 81 -3.36 -5.80 -21.96
C CYS A 81 -3.51 -7.32 -22.14
N ASP A 82 -2.69 -7.93 -23.01
CA ASP A 82 -2.81 -9.33 -23.40
C ASP A 82 -1.55 -10.11 -23.06
N VAL A 83 -1.45 -10.55 -21.80
CA VAL A 83 -0.33 -11.40 -21.34
C VAL A 83 -0.75 -12.87 -21.44
N PRO A 84 -0.07 -13.70 -22.25
CA PRO A 84 -0.33 -15.14 -22.28
C PRO A 84 -0.21 -15.76 -20.89
N MET A 85 -1.11 -16.68 -20.54
CA MET A 85 -1.17 -17.27 -19.18
C MET A 85 0.17 -17.90 -18.74
N ASN A 86 0.86 -18.57 -19.65
CA ASN A 86 2.18 -19.16 -19.37
C ASN A 86 3.28 -18.12 -19.08
N LEU A 87 3.19 -16.92 -19.64
CA LEU A 87 4.08 -15.80 -19.32
C LEU A 87 3.65 -15.15 -18.01
N TRP A 88 2.35 -14.99 -17.80
CA TRP A 88 1.78 -14.48 -16.55
C TRP A 88 2.26 -15.29 -15.34
N GLU A 89 2.16 -16.62 -15.37
CA GLU A 89 2.62 -17.50 -14.29
C GLU A 89 4.13 -17.34 -14.01
N LYS A 90 4.94 -17.20 -15.06
CA LYS A 90 6.39 -16.96 -14.92
C LYS A 90 6.67 -15.61 -14.28
N CYS A 91 5.99 -14.56 -14.71
CA CYS A 91 6.12 -13.22 -14.13
C CYS A 91 5.63 -13.18 -12.69
N GLN A 92 4.53 -13.87 -12.38
CA GLN A 92 4.02 -13.98 -11.01
C GLN A 92 5.05 -14.64 -10.09
N THR A 93 5.70 -15.72 -10.56
CA THR A 93 6.79 -16.37 -9.81
C THR A 93 7.96 -15.41 -9.52
N LEU A 94 8.27 -14.50 -10.45
CA LEU A 94 9.30 -13.47 -10.23
C LEU A 94 8.87 -12.43 -9.21
N VAL A 95 7.61 -11.97 -9.28
CA VAL A 95 7.02 -11.04 -8.31
C VAL A 95 7.03 -11.68 -6.93
N ASP A 96 6.55 -12.91 -6.78
CA ASP A 96 6.51 -13.63 -5.49
C ASP A 96 7.90 -13.76 -4.87
N ARG A 97 8.92 -14.07 -5.69
CA ARG A 97 10.31 -14.13 -5.24
C ARG A 97 10.81 -12.76 -4.78
N PHE A 98 10.52 -11.71 -5.53
CA PHE A 98 10.91 -10.35 -5.18
C PHE A 98 10.27 -9.92 -3.85
N ILE A 99 8.96 -10.12 -3.70
CA ILE A 99 8.19 -9.77 -2.49
C ILE A 99 8.71 -10.55 -1.28
N SER A 100 9.03 -11.84 -1.45
CA SER A 100 9.61 -12.67 -0.39
C SER A 100 10.97 -12.13 0.08
N GLU A 101 11.87 -11.77 -0.84
CA GLU A 101 13.16 -11.19 -0.50
C GLU A 101 13.03 -9.78 0.11
N ALA A 102 12.17 -8.93 -0.44
CA ALA A 102 11.88 -7.62 0.12
C ALA A 102 11.34 -7.73 1.56
N SER A 103 10.42 -8.68 1.81
CA SER A 103 9.88 -8.96 3.15
C SER A 103 10.98 -9.38 4.12
N ARG A 104 11.92 -10.21 3.66
CA ARG A 104 13.07 -10.64 4.46
C ARG A 104 14.02 -9.49 4.78
N LEU A 105 14.18 -8.53 3.87
CA LEU A 105 15.00 -7.34 4.09
C LEU A 105 14.33 -6.38 5.07
N VAL A 106 13.03 -6.13 4.94
CA VAL A 106 12.27 -5.26 5.85
C VAL A 106 12.30 -5.80 7.28
N THR A 107 12.04 -7.10 7.47
CA THR A 107 12.03 -7.75 8.80
C THR A 107 13.40 -7.79 9.48
N ARG A 108 14.50 -7.67 8.73
CA ARG A 108 15.88 -7.66 9.28
C ARG A 108 16.49 -6.26 9.36
N GLY A 109 15.83 -5.27 8.77
CA GLY A 109 16.33 -3.90 8.72
C GLY A 109 16.29 -3.26 10.10
N ARG A 110 17.44 -2.73 10.56
CA ARG A 110 17.51 -2.01 11.85
C ARG A 110 16.91 -0.60 11.79
N ASN A 111 16.74 -0.06 10.58
CA ASN A 111 16.24 1.29 10.34
C ASN A 111 14.78 1.30 9.86
N VAL A 112 14.07 0.19 10.01
CA VAL A 112 12.64 0.09 9.69
C VAL A 112 11.85 0.52 10.94
N ASP A 113 10.82 1.33 10.74
CA ASP A 113 9.94 1.74 11.83
C ASP A 113 9.33 0.48 12.50
N PRO A 114 9.44 0.33 13.83
CA PRO A 114 8.91 -0.83 14.55
C PRO A 114 7.42 -1.10 14.31
N SER A 115 6.64 -0.06 13.97
CA SER A 115 5.22 -0.19 13.65
C SER A 115 5.00 -1.11 12.44
N PHE A 116 5.83 -1.00 11.40
CA PHE A 116 5.78 -1.90 10.26
C PHE A 116 6.08 -3.34 10.69
N LEU A 117 7.14 -3.55 11.47
CA LEU A 117 7.51 -4.90 11.93
C LEU A 117 6.37 -5.60 12.68
N GLN A 118 5.59 -4.84 13.47
CA GLN A 118 4.44 -5.39 14.17
C GLN A 118 3.32 -5.84 13.24
N PHE A 119 2.99 -5.06 12.20
CA PHE A 119 1.95 -5.45 11.24
C PHE A 119 2.43 -6.51 10.24
N PHE A 120 3.72 -6.60 9.98
CA PHE A 120 4.33 -7.65 9.15
C PHE A 120 4.16 -9.06 9.73
N GLY A 121 3.87 -9.19 11.03
CA GLY A 121 3.54 -10.47 11.65
C GLY A 121 2.19 -11.03 11.23
N ASP A 122 1.31 -10.21 10.65
CA ASP A 122 0.02 -10.62 10.11
C ASP A 122 0.14 -10.93 8.61
N ASP A 123 -0.31 -12.11 8.19
CA ASP A 123 -0.17 -12.57 6.80
C ASP A 123 -0.91 -11.67 5.80
N PHE A 124 -2.07 -11.14 6.19
CA PHE A 124 -2.87 -10.28 5.32
C PHE A 124 -2.26 -8.87 5.22
N LEU A 125 -1.87 -8.26 6.34
CA LEU A 125 -1.27 -6.93 6.33
C LEU A 125 0.13 -6.91 5.70
N ARG A 126 0.86 -8.03 5.78
CA ARG A 126 2.13 -8.20 5.08
C ARG A 126 1.97 -8.10 3.56
N LEU A 127 0.87 -8.59 2.99
CA LEU A 127 0.58 -8.45 1.56
C LEU A 127 0.29 -7.01 1.14
N LEU A 128 -0.19 -6.17 2.07
CA LEU A 128 -0.47 -4.76 1.80
C LEU A 128 0.74 -3.85 1.99
N THR A 129 1.84 -4.35 2.54
CA THR A 129 3.04 -3.54 2.83
C THR A 129 4.16 -3.75 1.81
N LEU A 130 4.11 -4.82 1.02
CA LEU A 130 5.06 -5.13 -0.05
C LEU A 130 4.36 -5.75 -1.25
#